data_AF-A0A2L2Z3C7-F1
#
_entry.id   AF-A0A2L2Z3C7-F1
#
_cell.length_a   1.000
_cell.length_b   1.000
_cell.length_c   1.000
_cell.angle_alpha   90.00
_cell.angle_beta   90.00
_cell.angle_gamma   90.00
#
_symmetry.space_group_name_H-M   'P 1'
#
loop_
_entity.id
_entity.type
_entity.pdbx_description
1 polymer ?
#
loop_
_entity_poly.entity_id
_entity_poly.type
_entity_poly.pdbx_seq_one_letter_code
_entity_poly.pdbx_strand_id
1 'polypeptide(L)'
;TTRLQNPHYLPEISVKVTLINFMITPLGLQDQLLGIVAAKEDPQLEENKNKLILESADNKRQLKEIEDRILEVLSSSEGNILEDETGCQILTSSKILSEEISAKEIVSEKTKEEIDFVRNGYQPVAIHSSILFFCISSLSNIDPMYQYSLSWFISLYHQSIDNSAKSTDVPRRITNLNE
;
A
#
# COMPACT_ATOMS: atom_id res chain seq x y z
N THR A 1 5.72 -3.73 -23.90
CA THR A 1 6.10 -4.42 -22.66
C THR A 1 6.49 -5.85 -22.99
N THR A 2 7.40 -6.49 -22.25
CA THR A 2 7.82 -7.89 -22.48
C THR A 2 7.61 -8.73 -21.23
N ARG A 3 7.44 -10.05 -21.40
CA ARG A 3 7.30 -11.04 -20.31
C ARG A 3 8.60 -11.77 -20.00
N LEU A 4 9.64 -11.58 -20.81
CA LEU A 4 10.95 -12.15 -20.58
C LEU A 4 11.63 -11.38 -19.44
N GLN A 5 12.23 -12.10 -18.49
CA GLN A 5 12.93 -11.50 -17.35
C GLN A 5 14.22 -10.80 -17.78
N ASN A 6 14.97 -11.42 -18.70
CA ASN A 6 16.23 -10.90 -19.24
C ASN A 6 16.16 -10.80 -20.78
N PRO A 7 15.37 -9.87 -21.33
CA PRO A 7 15.30 -9.64 -22.76
C PRO A 7 16.62 -9.01 -23.26
N HIS A 8 17.16 -9.53 -24.35
CA HIS A 8 18.32 -8.93 -25.00
C HIS A 8 17.89 -7.81 -25.95
N TYR A 9 18.14 -6.56 -25.58
CA TYR A 9 17.91 -5.39 -26.42
C TYR A 9 19.20 -4.93 -27.10
N LEU A 10 19.11 -4.58 -28.38
CA LEU A 10 20.23 -3.96 -29.08
C LEU A 10 20.52 -2.56 -28.48
N PRO A 11 21.79 -2.12 -28.42
CA PRO A 11 22.15 -0.79 -27.89
C PRO A 11 21.38 0.36 -28.54
N GLU A 12 21.08 0.26 -29.83
CA GLU A 12 20.29 1.27 -30.55
C GLU A 12 18.87 1.44 -29.98
N ILE A 13 18.24 0.35 -29.54
CA ILE A 13 16.91 0.38 -28.92
C ILE A 13 17.03 1.00 -27.53
N SER A 14 18.01 0.58 -26.74
CA SER A 14 18.24 1.06 -25.37
C SER A 14 18.53 2.56 -25.28
N VAL A 15 19.06 3.19 -26.33
CA VAL A 15 19.26 4.65 -26.39
C VAL A 15 17.96 5.40 -26.75
N LYS A 16 17.05 4.76 -27.50
CA LYS A 16 15.80 5.38 -27.97
C LYS A 16 14.67 5.29 -26.96
N VAL A 17 14.72 4.34 -26.02
CA VAL A 17 13.63 4.08 -25.07
C VAL A 17 14.13 4.01 -23.64
N THR A 18 13.27 4.40 -22.70
CA THR A 18 13.52 4.18 -21.28
C THR A 18 13.08 2.77 -20.89
N LEU A 19 14.02 1.95 -20.43
CA LEU A 19 13.74 0.61 -19.90
C LEU A 19 13.28 0.71 -18.45
N ILE A 20 12.09 0.16 -18.16
CA ILE A 20 11.52 0.09 -16.81
C ILE A 20 11.40 -1.37 -16.41
N ASN A 21 12.01 -1.74 -15.27
CA ASN A 21 11.98 -3.10 -14.73
C ASN A 21 10.91 -3.22 -13.63
N PHE A 22 9.91 -4.07 -13.86
CA PHE A 22 8.85 -4.39 -12.90
C PHE A 22 9.09 -5.72 -12.18
N MET A 23 10.35 -6.12 -12.02
CA MET A 23 10.70 -7.32 -11.25
C MET A 23 10.23 -7.20 -9.81
N ILE A 24 9.60 -8.25 -9.30
CA ILE A 24 9.14 -8.29 -7.91
C ILE A 24 10.34 -8.33 -6.97
N THR A 25 10.33 -7.49 -5.94
CA THR A 25 11.38 -7.44 -4.93
C THR A 25 11.00 -8.30 -3.73
N PRO A 26 11.97 -8.82 -2.96
CA PRO A 26 11.68 -9.56 -1.72
C PRO A 26 10.80 -8.76 -0.75
N LEU A 27 11.12 -7.48 -0.53
CA LEU A 27 10.33 -6.62 0.35
C LEU A 27 8.90 -6.43 -0.18
N GLY A 28 8.74 -6.13 -1.48
CA GLY A 28 7.42 -5.92 -2.07
C GLY A 28 6.55 -7.19 -2.04
N LEU A 29 7.15 -8.36 -2.25
CA LEU A 29 6.43 -9.63 -2.14
C LEU A 29 6.05 -9.93 -0.68
N GLN A 30 6.94 -9.68 0.29
CA GLN A 30 6.61 -9.84 1.71
C GLN A 30 5.41 -8.99 2.10
N ASP A 31 5.38 -7.71 1.71
CA ASP A 31 4.25 -6.82 2.01
C ASP A 31 2.94 -7.32 1.38
N GLN A 32 3.01 -7.84 0.15
CA GLN A 32 1.87 -8.41 -0.56
C GLN A 32 1.34 -9.67 0.15
N LEU A 33 2.23 -10.60 0.52
CA LEU A 33 1.85 -11.83 1.22
C LEU A 33 1.32 -11.52 2.63
N LEU A 34 1.89 -10.53 3.31
CA LEU A 34 1.40 -10.05 4.61
C LEU A 34 -0.03 -9.50 4.51
N GLY A 35 -0.33 -8.74 3.46
CA GLY A 35 -1.70 -8.29 3.19
C GLY A 35 -2.67 -9.45 2.98
N ILE A 36 -2.25 -10.48 2.22
CA ILE A 36 -3.06 -11.66 1.96
C ILE A 36 -3.39 -12.44 3.23
N VAL A 37 -2.39 -12.74 4.07
CA VAL A 37 -2.63 -13.48 5.32
C VAL A 37 -3.44 -12.66 6.31
N ALA A 38 -3.15 -11.37 6.47
CA ALA A 38 -3.91 -10.50 7.36
C ALA A 38 -5.38 -10.40 6.93
N ALA A 39 -5.65 -10.21 5.64
CA ALA A 39 -7.01 -10.17 5.11
C ALA A 39 -7.80 -11.48 5.29
N LYS A 40 -7.09 -12.62 5.32
CA LYS A 40 -7.70 -13.94 5.54
C LYS A 40 -7.97 -14.21 7.02
N GLU A 41 -7.09 -13.78 7.91
CA GLU A 41 -7.21 -14.01 9.35
C GLU A 41 -8.15 -13.00 10.01
N ASP A 42 -8.10 -11.72 9.61
CA ASP A 42 -8.98 -10.65 10.08
C ASP A 42 -9.47 -9.78 8.90
N PRO A 43 -10.55 -10.21 8.22
CA PRO A 43 -11.12 -9.46 7.10
C PRO A 43 -11.63 -8.06 7.49
N GLN A 44 -12.11 -7.91 8.73
CA GLN A 44 -12.66 -6.65 9.22
C GLN A 44 -11.56 -5.61 9.41
N LEU A 45 -10.40 -6.03 9.93
CA LEU A 45 -9.23 -5.18 10.07
C LEU A 45 -8.73 -4.68 8.70
N GLU A 46 -8.71 -5.53 7.67
CA GLU A 46 -8.32 -5.12 6.32
C GLU A 46 -9.36 -4.19 5.67
N GLU A 47 -10.65 -4.42 5.88
CA GLU A 47 -11.70 -3.51 5.42
C GLU A 47 -11.57 -2.12 6.06
N ASN A 48 -11.32 -2.08 7.38
CA ASN A 48 -11.10 -0.83 8.10
C ASN A 48 -9.84 -0.11 7.60
N LYS A 49 -8.75 -0.84 7.34
CA LYS A 49 -7.54 -0.27 6.73
C LYS A 49 -7.82 0.37 5.39
N ASN A 50 -8.56 -0.32 4.52
CA ASN A 50 -8.92 0.22 3.20
C ASN A 50 -9.81 1.46 3.30
N LYS A 51 -10.76 1.50 4.23
CA LYS A 51 -11.58 2.70 4.51
C LYS A 51 -10.71 3.87 4.96
N LEU A 52 -9.79 3.65 5.90
CA LEU A 52 -8.88 4.69 6.38
C LEU A 52 -7.95 5.22 5.27
N ILE A 53 -7.48 4.36 4.37
CA ILE A 53 -6.67 4.79 3.22
C ILE A 53 -7.48 5.71 2.28
N LEU A 54 -8.72 5.35 1.99
CA LEU A 54 -9.61 6.16 1.15
C LEU A 54 -9.96 7.49 1.81
N GLU A 55 -10.28 7.46 3.10
CA GLU A 55 -10.57 8.66 3.89
C GLU A 55 -9.35 9.59 3.97
N SER A 56 -8.16 9.06 4.25
CA SER A 56 -6.94 9.88 4.29
C SER A 56 -6.57 10.46 2.92
N ALA A 57 -6.82 9.72 1.84
CA ALA A 57 -6.64 10.24 0.49
C ALA A 57 -7.61 11.39 0.18
N ASP A 58 -8.88 11.27 0.59
CA ASP A 58 -9.86 12.33 0.40
C ASP A 58 -9.56 13.55 1.28
N ASN A 59 -9.20 13.34 2.56
CA ASN A 59 -8.78 14.42 3.46
C ASN A 59 -7.58 15.21 2.90
N LYS A 60 -6.56 14.52 2.38
CA LYS A 60 -5.40 15.18 1.75
C LYS A 60 -5.79 15.95 0.50
N ARG A 61 -6.74 15.44 -0.28
CA ARG A 61 -7.30 16.16 -1.43
C ARG A 61 -8.04 17.42 -0.98
N GLN A 62 -8.90 17.33 0.03
CA GLN A 62 -9.65 18.46 0.58
C GLN A 62 -8.72 19.53 1.16
N LEU A 63 -7.67 19.15 1.89
CA LEU A 63 -6.66 20.10 2.40
C LEU A 63 -6.01 20.87 1.25
N LYS A 64 -5.63 20.18 0.18
CA LYS A 64 -5.06 20.83 -1.00
C LYS A 64 -6.06 21.76 -1.69
N GLU A 65 -7.32 21.35 -1.83
CA GLU A 65 -8.37 22.21 -2.40
C GLU A 65 -8.60 23.47 -1.55
N ILE A 66 -8.52 23.35 -0.21
CA ILE A 66 -8.58 24.49 0.71
C ILE A 66 -7.37 25.41 0.53
N GLU A 67 -6.16 24.86 0.43
CA GLU A 67 -4.95 25.64 0.16
C GLU A 67 -5.03 26.40 -1.18
N ASP A 68 -5.45 25.72 -2.24
CA ASP A 68 -5.64 26.32 -3.57
C ASP A 68 -6.69 27.45 -3.52
N ARG A 69 -7.77 27.26 -2.75
CA ARG A 69 -8.82 28.28 -2.53
C ARG A 69 -8.29 29.50 -1.78
N ILE A 70 -7.45 29.30 -0.77
CA ILE A 70 -6.80 30.38 -0.03
C ILE A 70 -5.89 31.19 -0.98
N LEU A 71 -5.07 30.51 -1.78
CA LEU A 71 -4.19 31.15 -2.75
C LEU A 71 -4.97 31.93 -3.81
N GLU A 72 -6.08 31.38 -4.30
CA GLU A 72 -6.98 32.04 -5.24
C GLU A 72 -7.47 33.38 -4.66
N VAL A 73 -8.07 33.35 -3.45
CA VAL A 73 -8.60 34.55 -2.76
C VAL A 73 -7.50 35.59 -2.54
N LEU A 74 -6.32 35.16 -2.08
CA LEU A 74 -5.17 36.06 -1.88
C LEU A 74 -4.68 36.70 -3.20
N SER A 75 -4.74 35.95 -4.30
CA SER A 75 -4.28 36.42 -5.61
C SER A 75 -5.29 37.31 -6.35
N SER A 76 -6.59 37.09 -6.15
CA SER A 76 -7.67 37.85 -6.78
C SER A 76 -7.98 39.16 -6.06
N SER A 77 -7.44 39.34 -4.85
CA SER A 77 -7.66 40.54 -4.05
C SER A 77 -6.84 41.71 -4.60
N GLU A 78 -7.42 42.50 -5.51
CA GLU A 78 -6.86 43.80 -5.95
C GLU A 78 -7.14 44.88 -4.89
N GLY A 79 -6.30 44.96 -3.84
CA GLY A 79 -6.43 45.99 -2.79
C GLY A 79 -6.09 45.49 -1.39
N ASN A 80 -6.56 46.22 -0.36
CA ASN A 80 -6.40 45.83 1.03
C ASN A 80 -7.39 44.70 1.37
N ILE A 81 -6.90 43.47 1.52
CA ILE A 81 -7.74 42.29 1.83
C ILE A 81 -8.52 42.42 3.14
N LEU A 82 -8.10 43.30 4.06
CA LEU A 82 -8.84 43.59 5.29
C LEU A 82 -10.16 44.32 5.04
N GLU A 83 -10.35 44.91 3.85
CA GLU A 83 -11.59 45.57 3.43
C GLU A 83 -12.51 44.62 2.64
N ASP A 84 -12.01 43.46 2.20
CA ASP A 84 -12.81 42.41 1.56
C ASP A 84 -13.41 41.47 2.62
N GLU A 85 -14.62 41.80 3.05
CA GLU A 85 -15.39 40.99 4.00
C GLU A 85 -15.62 39.55 3.49
N THR A 86 -15.74 39.37 2.17
CA THR A 86 -15.96 38.04 1.58
C THR A 86 -14.70 37.19 1.61
N GLY A 87 -13.55 37.77 1.28
CA GLY A 87 -12.24 37.12 1.41
C GLY A 87 -11.95 36.73 2.86
N CYS A 88 -12.24 37.61 3.82
CA CYS A 88 -12.02 37.35 5.24
C CYS A 88 -12.91 36.20 5.78
N GLN A 89 -14.17 36.13 5.34
CA GLN A 89 -15.07 35.02 5.68
C GLN A 89 -14.59 33.69 5.10
N ILE A 90 -14.18 33.67 3.82
CA ILE A 90 -13.67 32.46 3.17
C ILE A 90 -12.42 31.96 3.90
N LEU A 91 -11.44 32.83 4.16
CA LEU A 91 -10.22 32.48 4.90
C LEU A 91 -10.53 31.91 6.30
N THR A 92 -11.50 32.50 7.00
CA THR A 92 -11.90 32.02 8.33
C THR A 92 -12.55 30.64 8.26
N SER A 93 -13.47 30.42 7.32
CA SER A 93 -14.11 29.10 7.11
C SER A 93 -13.11 28.02 6.69
N SER A 94 -12.20 28.35 5.78
CA SER A 94 -11.13 27.48 5.30
C SER A 94 -10.18 27.06 6.42
N LYS A 95 -9.83 28.01 7.30
CA LYS A 95 -9.00 27.73 8.48
C LYS A 95 -9.69 26.73 9.42
N ILE A 96 -10.95 26.96 9.76
CA ILE A 96 -11.71 26.06 10.64
C ILE A 96 -11.80 24.64 10.05
N LEU A 97 -12.13 24.54 8.75
CA LEU A 97 -12.24 23.25 8.07
C LEU A 97 -10.88 22.53 8.00
N SER A 98 -9.80 23.26 7.72
CA SER A 98 -8.44 22.70 7.71
C SER A 98 -8.01 22.18 9.08
N GLU A 99 -8.33 22.91 10.17
CA GLU A 99 -8.05 22.47 11.54
C GLU A 99 -8.83 21.20 11.89
N GLU A 100 -10.11 21.10 11.48
CA GLU A 100 -10.93 19.90 11.68
C GLU A 100 -10.37 18.68 10.93
N ILE A 101 -10.03 18.83 9.65
CA ILE A 101 -9.48 17.74 8.84
C ILE A 101 -8.11 17.30 9.39
N SER A 102 -7.27 18.26 9.80
CA SER A 102 -5.97 17.95 10.41
C SER A 102 -6.12 17.16 11.71
N ALA A 103 -7.12 17.50 12.55
CA ALA A 103 -7.43 16.71 13.74
C ALA A 103 -7.89 15.28 13.41
N LYS A 104 -8.70 15.09 12.35
CA LYS A 104 -9.14 13.76 11.88
C LYS A 104 -7.98 12.94 11.32
N GLU A 105 -7.04 13.55 10.59
CA GLU A 105 -5.83 12.87 10.09
C GLU A 105 -4.97 12.34 11.24
N ILE A 106 -4.80 13.11 12.32
CA ILE A 106 -4.03 12.66 13.50
C ILE A 106 -4.65 11.40 14.13
N VAL A 107 -5.98 11.36 14.24
CA VAL A 107 -6.69 10.18 14.76
C VAL A 107 -6.54 8.99 13.80
N SER A 108 -6.70 9.24 12.50
CA SER A 108 -6.58 8.21 11.46
C SER A 108 -5.19 7.59 11.41
N GLU A 109 -4.12 8.38 11.56
CA GLU A 109 -2.75 7.86 11.60
C GLU A 109 -2.51 6.97 12.83
N LYS A 110 -3.01 7.35 14.01
CA LYS A 110 -2.93 6.50 15.21
C LYS A 110 -3.67 5.17 15.02
N THR A 111 -4.89 5.21 14.48
CA THR A 111 -5.64 3.98 14.20
C THR A 111 -4.94 3.12 13.16
N LYS A 112 -4.28 3.73 12.17
CA LYS A 112 -3.48 3.01 11.18
C LYS A 112 -2.26 2.33 11.80
N GLU A 113 -1.57 3.00 12.72
CA GLU A 113 -0.46 2.39 13.47
C GLU A 113 -0.91 1.18 14.29
N GLU A 114 -2.07 1.26 14.95
CA GLU A 114 -2.66 0.13 15.69
C GLU A 114 -3.02 -1.05 14.77
N ILE A 115 -3.61 -0.75 13.60
CA ILE A 115 -3.92 -1.76 12.57
C ILE A 115 -2.65 -2.42 12.04
N ASP A 116 -1.62 -1.62 11.73
CA ASP A 116 -0.35 -2.14 11.23
C ASP A 116 0.39 -2.95 12.30
N PHE A 117 0.26 -2.61 13.58
CA PHE A 117 0.79 -3.40 14.68
C PHE A 117 0.18 -4.82 14.71
N VAL A 118 -1.14 -4.93 14.62
CA VAL A 118 -1.83 -6.24 14.60
C VAL A 118 -1.45 -7.02 13.35
N ARG A 119 -1.42 -6.36 12.18
CA ARG A 119 -1.01 -6.97 10.90
C ARG A 119 0.41 -7.53 10.97
N ASN A 120 1.34 -6.78 11.55
CA ASN A 120 2.74 -7.18 11.68
C ASN A 120 2.94 -8.44 12.55
N GLY A 121 1.94 -8.86 13.34
CA GLY A 121 1.95 -10.15 14.01
C GLY A 121 2.15 -11.33 13.04
N TYR A 122 1.66 -11.23 11.80
CA TYR A 122 1.79 -12.27 10.77
C TYR A 122 3.02 -12.09 9.86
N GLN A 123 3.85 -11.08 10.09
CA GLN A 123 5.05 -10.79 9.29
C GLN A 123 6.00 -12.01 9.15
N PRO A 124 6.23 -12.85 10.18
CA PRO A 124 7.09 -14.03 10.03
C PRO A 124 6.61 -15.00 8.95
N VAL A 125 5.30 -15.17 8.78
CA VAL A 125 4.70 -16.05 7.75
C VAL A 125 4.96 -15.50 6.35
N ALA A 126 4.83 -14.18 6.18
CA ALA A 126 5.08 -13.51 4.91
C ALA A 126 6.56 -13.57 4.51
N ILE A 127 7.48 -13.40 5.47
CA ILE A 127 8.93 -13.56 5.24
C ILE A 127 9.24 -14.99 4.81
N HIS A 128 8.76 -15.99 5.54
CA HIS A 128 8.98 -17.39 5.22
C HIS A 128 8.50 -17.73 3.80
N SER A 129 7.27 -17.33 3.48
CA SER A 129 6.64 -17.59 2.17
C SER A 129 7.35 -16.86 1.04
N SER A 130 7.82 -15.62 1.27
CA SER A 130 8.62 -14.90 0.28
C SER A 130 9.93 -15.62 -0.02
N ILE A 131 10.62 -16.16 0.99
CA ILE A 131 11.86 -16.93 0.80
C ILE A 131 11.57 -18.15 -0.08
N LEU A 132 10.50 -18.90 0.22
CA LEU A 132 10.10 -20.07 -0.58
C LEU A 132 9.86 -19.72 -2.04
N PHE A 133 9.16 -18.61 -2.32
CA PHE A 133 8.94 -18.16 -3.70
C PHE A 133 10.25 -17.89 -4.44
N PHE A 134 11.19 -17.17 -3.84
CA PHE A 134 12.48 -16.88 -4.48
C PHE A 134 13.36 -18.12 -4.62
N CYS A 135 13.28 -19.07 -3.68
CA CYS A 135 13.92 -20.38 -3.83
C CYS A 135 13.37 -21.13 -5.04
N ILE A 136 12.04 -21.21 -5.20
CA ILE A 136 11.39 -21.86 -6.35
C ILE A 136 11.74 -21.13 -7.65
N SER A 137 11.68 -19.80 -7.65
CA SER A 137 12.05 -18.97 -8.81
C SER A 137 13.50 -19.22 -9.26
N SER A 138 14.41 -19.47 -8.31
CA SER A 138 15.81 -19.77 -8.63
C SER A 138 16.02 -21.15 -9.27
N LEU A 139 15.04 -22.06 -9.21
CA LEU A 139 15.14 -23.39 -9.84
C LEU A 139 15.21 -23.32 -11.37
N SER A 140 14.71 -22.25 -11.98
CA SER A 140 14.81 -22.04 -13.43
C SER A 140 16.25 -21.92 -13.92
N ASN A 141 17.20 -21.63 -13.01
CA ASN A 141 18.64 -21.60 -13.33
C ASN A 141 19.22 -23.01 -13.50
N ILE A 142 18.56 -24.05 -12.98
CA ILE A 142 18.96 -25.45 -13.14
C ILE A 142 18.36 -26.00 -14.43
N ASP A 143 17.05 -25.85 -14.59
CA ASP A 143 16.33 -26.25 -15.80
C ASP A 143 15.26 -25.20 -16.15
N PRO A 144 15.24 -24.67 -17.39
CA PRO A 144 14.24 -23.70 -17.83
C PRO A 144 12.78 -24.17 -17.69
N MET A 145 12.53 -25.49 -17.61
CA MET A 145 11.19 -26.03 -17.37
C MET A 145 10.66 -25.74 -15.96
N TYR A 146 11.53 -25.48 -14.98
CA TYR A 146 11.13 -25.13 -13.60
C TYR A 146 10.76 -23.64 -13.46
N GLN A 147 9.94 -23.15 -14.38
CA GLN A 147 9.45 -21.78 -14.36
C GLN A 147 8.01 -21.73 -13.87
N TYR A 148 7.80 -21.16 -12.69
CA TYR A 148 6.48 -21.01 -12.08
C TYR A 148 6.06 -19.53 -12.05
N SER A 149 4.77 -19.27 -12.24
CA SER A 149 4.24 -17.92 -12.15
C SER A 149 3.99 -17.53 -10.69
N LEU A 150 4.10 -16.23 -10.41
CA LEU A 150 3.69 -15.68 -9.12
C LEU A 150 2.21 -15.97 -8.82
N SER A 151 1.34 -15.92 -9.83
CA SER A 151 -0.09 -16.22 -9.67
C SER A 151 -0.33 -17.65 -9.19
N TRP A 152 0.43 -18.62 -9.68
CA TRP A 152 0.38 -20.00 -9.19
C TRP A 152 0.80 -20.09 -7.73
N PHE A 153 1.90 -19.42 -7.37
CA PHE A 153 2.39 -19.39 -5.99
C PHE A 153 1.37 -18.74 -5.03
N ILE A 154 0.77 -17.61 -5.42
CA ILE A 154 -0.28 -16.94 -4.62
C ILE A 154 -1.51 -17.84 -4.45
N SER A 155 -1.92 -18.56 -5.49
CA SER A 155 -3.02 -19.52 -5.38
C SER A 155 -2.69 -20.65 -4.40
N LEU A 156 -1.46 -21.16 -4.42
CA LEU A 156 -1.01 -22.19 -3.47
C LEU A 156 -0.96 -21.63 -2.04
N TYR A 157 -0.51 -20.39 -1.88
CA TYR A 157 -0.47 -19.69 -0.60
C TYR A 157 -1.87 -19.50 0.01
N HIS A 158 -2.87 -19.13 -0.80
CA HIS A 158 -4.25 -19.10 -0.34
C HIS A 158 -4.74 -20.47 0.14
N GLN A 159 -4.44 -21.52 -0.62
CA GLN A 159 -4.82 -22.88 -0.26
C GLN A 159 -4.12 -23.36 1.03
N SER A 160 -2.85 -23.02 1.24
CA SER A 160 -2.15 -23.39 2.48
C SER A 160 -2.74 -22.70 3.70
N ILE A 161 -3.09 -21.41 3.59
CA ILE A 161 -3.78 -20.69 4.67
C ILE A 161 -5.12 -21.35 5.00
N ASP A 162 -5.92 -21.70 3.98
CA ASP A 162 -7.25 -22.29 4.16
C ASP A 162 -7.20 -23.72 4.73
N ASN A 163 -6.18 -24.51 4.37
CA ASN A 163 -6.01 -25.89 4.81
C ASN A 163 -5.27 -26.06 6.14
N SER A 164 -4.54 -25.03 6.59
CA SER A 164 -3.80 -25.06 7.85
C SER A 164 -4.73 -25.09 9.08
N ALA A 165 -4.27 -25.70 10.17
CA ALA A 165 -5.05 -25.80 11.40
C ALA A 165 -5.29 -24.41 12.04
N LYS A 166 -6.56 -24.04 12.23
CA LYS A 166 -6.95 -22.77 12.86
C LYS A 166 -6.61 -22.77 14.36
N SER A 167 -6.21 -21.62 14.88
CA SER A 167 -5.91 -21.40 16.29
C SER A 167 -6.24 -19.96 16.65
N THR A 168 -6.83 -19.74 17.83
CA THR A 168 -7.08 -18.40 18.38
C THR A 168 -5.82 -17.78 18.98
N ASP A 169 -4.83 -18.62 19.34
CA ASP A 169 -3.52 -18.18 19.77
C ASP A 169 -2.65 -17.86 18.55
N VAL A 170 -2.22 -16.60 18.43
CA VAL A 170 -1.48 -16.07 17.27
C VAL A 170 -0.12 -16.77 17.09
N PRO A 171 0.72 -16.95 18.12
CA PRO A 171 1.96 -17.73 18.01
C PRO A 171 1.73 -19.14 17.46
N ARG A 172 0.76 -19.88 18.01
CA ARG A 172 0.42 -21.21 17.50
C ARG A 172 -0.14 -21.18 16.09
N ARG A 173 -0.93 -20.16 15.73
CA ARG A 173 -1.45 -19.99 14.36
C ARG A 173 -0.31 -19.75 13.37
N ILE A 174 0.69 -18.94 13.72
CA ILE A 174 1.89 -18.70 12.89
C ILE A 174 2.66 -19.99 12.65
N THR A 175 2.82 -20.84 13.67
CA THR A 175 3.45 -22.16 13.48
C THR A 175 2.66 -23.01 12.50
N ASN A 176 1.34 -23.14 12.69
CA ASN A 176 0.48 -23.93 11.80
C ASN A 176 0.46 -23.41 10.35
N LEU A 177 0.69 -22.11 10.13
CA LEU A 177 0.74 -21.49 8.81
C LEU A 177 2.07 -21.73 8.08
N ASN A 178 3.14 -22.07 8.82
CA ASN A 178 4.47 -22.33 8.29
C ASN A 178 4.79 -23.84 8.16
N GLU A 179 3.89 -24.71 8.61
CA GLU A 179 3.94 -26.17 8.38
C GLU A 179 3.37 -26.55 7.01
#